data_AF-A0A3Q2TUG5-F1
#
_entry.id   AF-A0A3Q2TUG5-F1
#
_cell.length_a   1.000
_cell.length_b   1.000
_cell.length_c   1.000
_cell.angle_alpha   90.00
_cell.angle_beta   90.00
_cell.angle_gamma   90.00
#
_symmetry.space_group_name_H-M   'P 1'
#
loop_
_entity.id
_entity.type
_entity.pdbx_description
1 polymer ?
#
loop_
_entity_poly.entity_id
_entity_poly.type
_entity_poly.pdbx_seq_one_letter_code
_entity_poly.pdbx_strand_id
1 'polypeptide(L)'
;NVFLPPTHRSAVCITRKEFSSKQNFCLKSKEVRAHRPPAILVLQACLQLIADSKSDIQQKDDSSIVPWLLSFKRGTALEEQGNKIVIKETGYFFIYGQVLYTDTTFAMGHLIQRKKAHVFGDDLSLVTLFRCIQNMPQSYPNNSCYTAGKHLIFFFLLFASRLY
;
A
#
# COMPACT_ATOMS: atom_id res chain seq x y z
N ASN A 1 23.58 10.59 5.17
CA ASN A 1 22.49 9.60 5.03
C ASN A 1 22.41 9.12 3.60
N VAL A 2 23.05 8.00 3.29
CA VAL A 2 23.00 7.38 1.95
C VAL A 2 21.70 6.60 1.89
N PHE A 3 20.63 7.25 1.42
CA PHE A 3 19.36 6.58 1.18
C PHE A 3 19.51 5.69 -0.06
N LEU A 4 19.64 4.39 0.16
CA LEU A 4 19.65 3.40 -0.92
C LEU A 4 18.34 3.48 -1.71
N PRO A 5 18.37 3.29 -3.04
CA PRO A 5 17.17 3.30 -3.85
C PRO A 5 16.19 2.22 -3.37
N PRO A 6 14.87 2.45 -3.49
CA PRO A 6 13.86 1.48 -3.10
C PRO A 6 14.10 0.15 -3.80
N THR A 7 14.28 -0.93 -3.04
CA THR A 7 14.33 -2.26 -3.66
C THR A 7 12.92 -2.69 -4.09
N HIS A 8 12.80 -3.50 -5.15
CA HIS A 8 11.52 -4.12 -5.58
C HIS A 8 10.85 -5.00 -4.50
N ARG A 9 11.43 -5.13 -3.30
CA ARG A 9 10.89 -5.86 -2.14
C ARG A 9 9.89 -5.04 -1.33
N SER A 10 9.72 -3.75 -1.65
CA SER A 10 8.68 -2.89 -1.08
C SER A 10 7.44 -2.87 -2.01
N ALA A 11 6.27 -3.06 -1.43
CA ALA A 11 5.01 -3.11 -2.15
C ALA A 11 3.83 -2.65 -1.28
N VAL A 12 2.84 -2.03 -1.91
CA VAL A 12 1.53 -1.75 -1.30
C VAL A 12 0.45 -2.27 -2.22
N CYS A 13 -0.58 -2.88 -1.65
CA CYS A 13 -1.75 -3.29 -2.41
C CYS A 13 -3.03 -3.10 -1.62
N ILE A 14 -4.08 -2.87 -2.37
CA ILE A 14 -5.43 -2.71 -1.86
C ILE A 14 -6.38 -3.53 -2.71
N THR A 15 -7.30 -4.21 -2.04
CA THR A 15 -8.36 -5.02 -2.65
C THR A 15 -9.70 -4.64 -2.07
N ARG A 16 -10.67 -4.29 -2.93
CA ARG A 16 -12.06 -4.09 -2.52
C ARG A 16 -12.65 -5.43 -2.10
N LYS A 17 -13.28 -5.46 -0.93
CA LYS A 17 -13.94 -6.63 -0.37
C LYS A 17 -15.45 -6.44 -0.40
N GLU A 18 -16.14 -7.45 -0.91
CA GLU A 18 -17.59 -7.56 -0.74
C GLU A 18 -17.90 -8.16 0.63
N PHE A 19 -19.10 -7.88 1.14
CA PHE A 19 -19.52 -8.18 2.51
C PHE A 19 -19.40 -9.68 2.88
N SER A 20 -19.38 -10.58 1.89
CA SER A 20 -19.43 -12.04 2.09
C SER A 20 -18.32 -12.84 1.38
N SER A 21 -17.29 -12.22 0.79
CA SER A 21 -16.33 -12.99 0.00
C SER A 21 -15.14 -13.50 0.82
N LYS A 22 -14.74 -14.76 0.57
CA LYS A 22 -13.44 -15.33 0.98
C LYS A 22 -12.28 -14.44 0.48
N GLN A 23 -11.17 -14.43 1.23
CA GLN A 23 -9.97 -13.65 0.91
C GLN A 23 -9.31 -14.15 -0.39
N ASN A 24 -9.73 -13.61 -1.54
CA ASN A 24 -8.91 -13.70 -2.74
C ASN A 24 -7.90 -12.56 -2.70
N PHE A 25 -6.63 -12.91 -2.51
CA PHE A 25 -5.52 -11.97 -2.58
C PHE A 25 -5.27 -11.63 -4.05
N CYS A 26 -4.90 -10.39 -4.34
CA CYS A 26 -4.54 -10.02 -5.71
C CYS A 26 -3.10 -10.48 -6.00
N LEU A 27 -2.95 -11.79 -6.13
CA LEU A 27 -1.77 -12.41 -6.70
C LEU A 27 -1.96 -12.49 -8.20
N LYS A 28 -0.87 -12.31 -8.96
CA LYS A 28 -0.84 -12.50 -10.41
C LYS A 28 -1.23 -13.94 -10.69
N SER A 29 -2.50 -14.18 -11.03
CA SER A 29 -3.00 -15.52 -11.35
C SER A 29 -2.27 -16.02 -12.59
N LYS A 30 -1.42 -17.04 -12.45
CA LYS A 30 -1.01 -17.86 -13.59
C LYS A 30 -2.21 -18.76 -13.89
N GLU A 31 -2.98 -18.36 -14.88
CA GLU A 31 -4.17 -19.09 -15.30
C GLU A 31 -3.75 -20.40 -15.98
N VAL A 32 -3.69 -21.49 -15.19
CA VAL A 32 -3.63 -22.85 -15.74
C VAL A 32 -5.02 -23.14 -16.30
N ARG A 33 -5.06 -23.37 -17.61
CA ARG A 33 -6.27 -23.49 -18.42
C ARG A 33 -7.05 -24.77 -18.02
N ALA A 34 -7.96 -24.66 -17.06
CA ALA A 34 -8.95 -25.69 -16.76
C ALA A 34 -10.33 -25.17 -17.19
N HIS A 35 -10.93 -25.84 -18.18
CA HIS A 35 -12.30 -25.58 -18.63
C HIS A 35 -13.28 -25.77 -17.46
N ARG A 36 -13.82 -24.65 -16.93
CA ARG A 36 -15.05 -24.61 -16.13
C ARG A 36 -15.98 -23.54 -16.73
N PRO A 37 -17.30 -23.77 -16.71
CA PRO A 37 -18.28 -22.83 -17.27
C PRO A 37 -18.23 -21.48 -16.54
N PRO A 38 -18.66 -20.37 -17.19
CA PRO A 38 -18.53 -19.04 -16.64
C PRO A 38 -19.52 -18.86 -15.48
N ALA A 39 -19.11 -19.19 -14.27
CA ALA A 39 -19.60 -18.43 -13.13
C ALA A 39 -19.26 -16.96 -13.44
N ILE A 40 -20.23 -16.06 -13.34
CA ILE A 40 -19.96 -14.62 -13.36
C ILE A 40 -19.01 -14.37 -12.19
N LEU A 41 -17.71 -14.38 -12.46
CA LEU A 41 -16.71 -14.08 -11.47
C LEU A 41 -16.85 -12.59 -11.22
N VAL A 42 -17.53 -12.22 -10.14
CA VAL A 42 -17.46 -10.87 -9.61
C VAL A 42 -16.02 -10.67 -9.15
N LEU A 43 -15.18 -10.19 -10.06
CA LEU A 43 -13.75 -10.01 -9.82
C LEU A 43 -13.56 -8.85 -8.87
N GLN A 44 -12.99 -9.11 -7.70
CA GLN A 44 -12.69 -8.07 -6.71
C GLN A 44 -11.75 -7.02 -7.30
N ALA A 45 -12.16 -5.75 -7.28
CA ALA A 45 -11.28 -4.68 -7.73
C ALA A 45 -10.02 -4.61 -6.85
N CYS A 46 -8.86 -4.44 -7.46
CA CYS A 46 -7.60 -4.30 -6.73
C CYS A 46 -6.53 -3.56 -7.51
N LEU A 47 -5.58 -3.00 -6.78
CA LEU A 47 -4.45 -2.27 -7.32
C LEU A 47 -3.22 -2.55 -6.46
N GLN A 48 -2.10 -2.88 -7.10
CA GLN A 48 -0.82 -3.05 -6.44
C GLN A 48 0.21 -2.08 -7.03
N LEU A 49 0.93 -1.43 -6.12
CA LEU A 49 2.12 -0.66 -6.42
C LEU A 49 3.36 -1.38 -5.88
N ILE A 50 4.47 -1.26 -6.60
CA ILE A 50 5.79 -1.75 -6.19
C ILE A 50 6.78 -0.60 -6.23
N ALA A 51 7.82 -0.68 -5.41
CA ALA A 51 8.88 0.34 -5.40
C ALA A 51 9.51 0.51 -6.79
N ASP A 52 9.68 1.77 -7.21
CA ASP A 52 10.52 2.14 -8.33
C ASP A 52 11.98 2.16 -7.91
N SER A 53 12.78 1.21 -8.37
CA SER A 53 14.20 1.18 -8.06
C SER A 53 15.02 2.19 -8.85
N LYS A 54 14.41 2.87 -9.84
CA LYS A 54 15.09 3.87 -10.68
C LYS A 54 14.88 5.30 -10.18
N SER A 55 13.87 5.51 -9.34
CA SER A 55 13.54 6.82 -8.80
C SER A 55 14.08 6.95 -7.38
N ASP A 56 14.56 8.15 -7.05
CA ASP A 56 15.01 8.45 -5.69
C ASP A 56 13.83 8.59 -4.73
N ILE A 57 14.10 8.30 -3.45
CA ILE A 57 13.15 8.52 -2.36
C ILE A 57 12.88 10.01 -2.23
N GLN A 58 11.60 10.40 -2.26
CA GLN A 58 11.19 11.80 -2.14
C GLN A 58 11.11 12.18 -0.67
N GLN A 59 11.80 13.25 -0.27
CA GLN A 59 11.67 13.80 1.08
C GLN A 59 10.52 14.80 1.12
N LYS A 60 9.68 14.70 2.14
CA LYS A 60 8.59 15.64 2.39
C LYS A 60 8.43 15.82 3.89
N ASP A 61 8.64 17.04 4.37
CA ASP A 61 8.65 17.37 5.80
C ASP A 61 9.60 16.39 6.53
N ASP A 62 9.17 15.82 7.66
CA ASP A 62 9.90 14.80 8.41
C ASP A 62 9.56 13.38 7.94
N SER A 63 9.41 13.16 6.63
CA SER A 63 8.98 11.86 6.07
C SER A 63 9.60 11.58 4.72
N SER A 64 9.91 10.29 4.47
CA SER A 64 10.44 9.84 3.18
C SER A 64 9.42 8.99 2.43
N ILE A 65 9.03 9.45 1.25
CA ILE A 65 8.01 8.86 0.40
C ILE A 65 8.68 7.96 -0.62
N VAL A 66 8.30 6.67 -0.60
CA VAL A 66 8.73 5.69 -1.61
C VAL A 66 8.11 6.05 -2.96
N PRO A 67 8.89 6.16 -4.04
CA PRO A 67 8.37 6.24 -5.39
C PRO A 67 7.81 4.89 -5.82
N TRP A 68 6.58 4.91 -6.32
CA TRP A 68 5.78 3.74 -6.65
C TRP A 68 5.58 3.63 -8.16
N LEU A 69 5.70 2.40 -8.65
CA LEU A 69 5.27 1.99 -9.99
C LEU A 69 4.02 1.13 -9.90
N LEU A 70 3.10 1.32 -10.85
CA LEU A 70 1.96 0.45 -10.99
C LEU A 70 2.41 -0.97 -11.38
N SER A 71 2.17 -1.94 -10.50
CA SER A 71 2.45 -3.35 -10.79
C SER A 71 1.30 -3.98 -11.59
N PHE A 72 0.08 -3.84 -11.08
CA PHE A 72 -1.14 -4.20 -11.81
C PHE A 72 -2.36 -3.48 -11.22
N LYS A 73 -3.43 -3.42 -12.03
CA LYS A 73 -4.75 -2.90 -11.66
C LYS A 73 -5.84 -3.81 -12.23
N ARG A 74 -6.89 -4.05 -11.46
CA ARG A 74 -8.11 -4.77 -11.87
C ARG A 74 -9.35 -4.02 -11.37
N GLY A 75 -10.31 -3.80 -12.26
CA GLY A 75 -11.56 -3.09 -11.95
C GLY A 75 -11.41 -1.56 -11.89
N THR A 76 -12.52 -0.90 -11.54
CA THR A 76 -12.67 0.57 -11.58
C THR A 76 -12.65 1.24 -10.21
N ALA A 77 -12.79 0.48 -9.13
CA ALA A 77 -12.89 1.02 -7.77
C ALA A 77 -11.61 1.73 -7.28
N LEU A 78 -10.47 1.51 -7.94
CA LEU A 78 -9.14 1.93 -7.51
C LEU A 78 -8.33 2.48 -8.68
N GLU A 79 -7.64 3.59 -8.48
CA GLU A 79 -6.76 4.22 -9.46
C GLU A 79 -5.42 4.61 -8.86
N GLU A 80 -4.37 4.61 -9.68
CA GLU A 80 -3.10 5.24 -9.31
C GLU A 80 -3.18 6.71 -9.76
N GLN A 81 -2.80 7.63 -8.88
CA GLN A 81 -2.69 9.04 -9.22
C GLN A 81 -1.63 9.71 -8.34
N GLY A 82 -0.55 10.20 -8.97
CA GLY A 82 0.45 11.01 -8.30
C GLY A 82 1.17 10.28 -7.16
N ASN A 83 1.61 9.04 -7.40
CA ASN A 83 2.33 8.19 -6.44
C ASN A 83 1.44 7.65 -5.29
N LYS A 84 0.13 7.60 -5.50
CA LYS A 84 -0.89 7.29 -4.48
C LYS A 84 -2.03 6.45 -5.07
N ILE A 85 -2.81 5.79 -4.21
CA ILE A 85 -3.97 4.98 -4.64
C ILE A 85 -5.27 5.71 -4.30
N VAL A 86 -5.98 6.15 -5.34
CA VAL A 86 -7.27 6.82 -5.23
C VAL A 86 -8.40 5.79 -5.21
N ILE A 87 -9.31 5.93 -4.25
CA ILE A 87 -10.54 5.13 -4.16
C ILE A 87 -11.66 5.86 -4.89
N LYS A 88 -12.24 5.18 -5.88
CA LYS A 88 -13.36 5.66 -6.68
C LYS A 88 -14.71 5.19 -6.19
N GLU A 89 -14.76 4.00 -5.60
CA GLU A 89 -16.00 3.39 -5.11
C GLU A 89 -15.89 3.16 -3.60
N THR A 90 -16.87 3.64 -2.84
CA THR A 90 -16.92 3.40 -1.39
C THR A 90 -17.07 1.90 -1.10
N GLY A 91 -16.41 1.43 -0.04
CA GLY A 91 -16.56 0.05 0.41
C GLY A 91 -15.53 -0.37 1.45
N TYR A 92 -15.60 -1.66 1.81
CA TYR A 92 -14.56 -2.27 2.61
C TYR A 92 -13.37 -2.62 1.73
N PHE A 93 -12.17 -2.36 2.24
CA PHE A 93 -10.93 -2.68 1.56
C PHE A 93 -10.05 -3.49 2.49
N PHE A 94 -9.38 -4.48 1.93
CA PHE A 94 -8.21 -5.10 2.54
C PHE A 94 -6.97 -4.41 1.99
N ILE A 95 -6.15 -3.87 2.89
CA ILE A 95 -4.96 -3.10 2.55
C ILE A 95 -3.77 -3.80 3.18
N TYR A 96 -2.69 -3.95 2.43
CA TYR A 96 -1.41 -4.37 2.98
C TYR A 96 -0.26 -3.52 2.42
N GLY A 97 0.78 -3.37 3.23
CA GLY A 97 2.02 -2.71 2.87
C GLY A 97 3.22 -3.48 3.40
N GLN A 98 4.28 -3.53 2.61
CA GLN A 98 5.57 -4.05 3.01
C GLN A 98 6.68 -3.10 2.55
N VAL A 99 7.64 -2.83 3.42
CA VAL A 99 8.84 -2.06 3.09
C VAL A 99 10.05 -2.80 3.63
N LEU A 100 11.12 -2.83 2.83
CA LEU A 100 12.44 -3.29 3.27
C LEU A 100 13.26 -2.09 3.78
N TYR A 101 13.79 -2.20 4.99
CA TYR A 101 14.67 -1.20 5.59
C TYR A 101 16.10 -1.69 5.65
N THR A 102 17.00 -0.83 5.17
CA THR A 102 18.45 -1.03 5.20
C THR A 102 19.17 0.16 5.86
N ASP A 103 18.43 0.94 6.65
CA ASP A 103 18.96 2.06 7.42
C ASP A 103 19.39 1.58 8.81
N THR A 104 20.43 2.20 9.37
CA THR A 104 20.99 1.90 10.69
C THR A 104 20.29 2.66 11.83
N THR A 105 19.35 3.56 11.51
CA THR A 105 18.50 4.24 12.50
C THR A 105 17.83 3.22 13.41
N PHE A 106 17.87 3.45 14.73
CA PHE A 106 17.53 2.46 15.76
C PHE A 106 16.17 1.77 15.55
N ALA A 107 15.19 2.48 15.00
CA ALA A 107 13.89 1.97 14.63
C ALA A 107 13.43 2.55 13.30
N MET A 108 12.91 1.68 12.44
CA MET A 108 12.45 2.02 11.10
C MET A 108 11.03 1.53 10.90
N GLY A 109 10.25 2.25 10.10
CA GLY A 109 8.83 1.94 9.97
C GLY A 109 8.14 2.65 8.83
N HIS A 110 6.85 2.35 8.67
CA HIS A 110 5.98 3.02 7.71
C HIS A 110 4.56 3.13 8.26
N LEU A 111 3.82 4.05 7.65
CA LEU A 111 2.42 4.28 7.91
C LEU A 111 1.63 3.96 6.63
N ILE A 112 0.41 3.45 6.82
CA ILE A 112 -0.60 3.39 5.79
C ILE A 112 -1.64 4.43 6.18
N GLN A 113 -1.76 5.49 5.39
CA GLN A 113 -2.59 6.65 5.76
C GLN A 113 -3.79 6.82 4.82
N ARG A 114 -4.80 7.54 5.28
CA ARG A 114 -5.99 7.94 4.54
C ARG A 114 -6.10 9.43 4.59
N LYS A 115 -6.22 10.09 3.44
CA LYS A 115 -6.57 11.50 3.37
C LYS A 115 -8.07 11.64 3.21
N LYS A 116 -8.74 12.30 4.15
CA LYS A 116 -10.17 12.58 4.05
C LYS A 116 -10.41 13.59 2.91
N ALA A 117 -11.44 13.34 2.10
CA ALA A 117 -11.87 14.29 1.06
C ALA A 117 -12.54 15.54 1.65
N HIS A 118 -13.30 15.35 2.74
CA HIS A 118 -13.92 16.41 3.51
C HIS A 118 -13.41 16.37 4.95
N VAL A 119 -13.05 17.54 5.45
CA VAL A 119 -12.65 17.76 6.85
C VAL A 119 -13.77 18.56 7.50
N PHE A 120 -14.25 18.11 8.65
CA PHE A 120 -15.29 18.79 9.41
C PHE A 120 -14.71 19.24 10.76
N GLY A 121 -14.75 20.54 11.06
CA GLY A 121 -14.17 21.08 12.29
C GLY A 121 -12.65 20.83 12.39
N ASP A 122 -12.18 20.42 13.57
CA ASP A 122 -10.77 20.15 13.87
C ASP A 122 -10.30 18.74 13.47
N ASP A 123 -11.04 18.04 12.61
CA ASP A 123 -10.67 16.70 12.18
C ASP A 123 -9.34 16.70 11.41
N LEU A 124 -8.46 15.75 11.75
CA LEU A 124 -7.23 15.56 10.97
C LEU A 124 -7.57 15.14 9.54
N SER A 125 -7.04 15.91 8.58
CA SER A 125 -7.19 15.61 7.14
C SER A 125 -6.48 14.31 6.74
N LEU A 126 -5.47 13.89 7.50
CA LEU A 126 -4.68 12.68 7.28
C LEU A 126 -4.77 11.77 8.51
N VAL A 127 -5.23 10.53 8.31
CA VAL A 127 -5.46 9.55 9.37
C VAL A 127 -4.60 8.32 9.12
N THR A 128 -3.85 7.87 10.13
CA THR A 128 -3.09 6.62 10.07
C THR A 128 -4.02 5.44 10.28
N LEU A 129 -4.08 4.53 9.30
CA LEU A 129 -4.84 3.28 9.39
C LEU A 129 -4.00 2.17 10.04
N PHE A 130 -2.78 1.99 9.54
CA PHE A 130 -1.87 0.95 10.00
C PHE A 130 -0.46 1.51 10.15
N ARG A 131 0.29 0.96 11.09
CA ARG A 131 1.67 1.34 11.38
C ARG A 131 2.50 0.07 11.57
N CYS A 132 3.67 0.05 10.96
CA CYS A 132 4.66 -1.00 11.12
C CYS A 132 5.98 -0.38 11.61
N ILE A 133 6.60 -0.94 12.65
CA ILE A 133 7.92 -0.51 13.15
C ILE A 133 8.77 -1.76 13.38
N GLN A 134 10.05 -1.69 13.05
CA GLN A 134 11.10 -2.66 13.35
C GLN A 134 12.28 -1.96 14.01
N ASN A 135 12.89 -2.60 14.99
CA ASN A 135 14.21 -2.18 15.46
C ASN A 135 15.25 -2.62 14.43
N MET A 136 16.31 -1.83 14.25
CA MET A 136 17.36 -2.11 13.27
C MET A 136 18.70 -2.41 13.95
N PRO A 137 19.47 -3.39 13.45
CA PRO A 137 20.84 -3.58 13.91
C PRO A 137 21.75 -2.48 13.36
N GLN A 138 22.80 -2.14 14.11
CA GLN A 138 23.83 -1.18 13.66
C GLN A 138 24.67 -1.73 12.50
N SER A 139 24.84 -3.06 12.44
CA SER A 139 25.58 -3.75 11.38
C SER A 139 24.62 -4.50 10.44
N TYR A 140 24.77 -4.30 9.14
CA TYR A 140 24.02 -4.99 8.08
C TYR A 140 22.48 -4.96 8.25
N PRO A 141 21.86 -3.77 8.41
CA PRO A 141 20.40 -3.64 8.50
C PRO A 141 19.70 -4.20 7.25
N ASN A 142 18.75 -5.12 7.44
CA ASN A 142 18.01 -5.75 6.35
C ASN A 142 16.67 -6.33 6.81
N ASN A 143 15.85 -5.51 7.47
CA ASN A 143 14.56 -5.94 8.04
C ASN A 143 13.41 -5.52 7.14
N SER A 144 12.51 -6.45 6.81
CA SER A 144 11.21 -6.11 6.22
C SER A 144 10.17 -5.88 7.31
N CYS A 145 9.30 -4.90 7.11
CA CYS A 145 8.13 -4.70 7.96
C CYS A 145 6.87 -4.83 7.10
N TYR A 146 5.96 -5.74 7.48
CA TYR A 146 4.69 -5.97 6.82
C TYR A 146 3.54 -5.59 7.77
N THR A 147 2.53 -4.89 7.25
CA THR A 147 1.28 -4.62 7.97
C THR A 147 0.09 -4.73 7.04
N ALA A 148 -1.05 -5.19 7.56
CA ALA A 148 -2.28 -5.31 6.80
C ALA A 148 -3.53 -5.20 7.67
N GLY A 149 -4.67 -4.90 7.05
CA GLY A 149 -5.96 -4.94 7.72
C GLY A 149 -7.13 -4.57 6.82
N LYS A 150 -8.34 -4.78 7.33
CA LYS A 150 -9.60 -4.40 6.67
C LYS A 150 -10.05 -3.04 7.19
N HIS A 151 -10.39 -2.11 6.30
CA HIS A 151 -10.92 -0.81 6.69
C HIS A 151 -12.06 -0.38 5.76
N LEU A 152 -13.06 0.31 6.31
CA LEU A 152 -14.14 0.92 5.55
C LEU A 152 -13.70 2.30 5.08
N ILE A 153 -13.72 2.53 3.77
CA ILE A 153 -13.24 3.79 3.21
C ILE A 153 -14.32 4.44 2.36
N PHE A 154 -14.64 5.65 2.78
CA PHE A 154 -15.52 6.60 2.11
C PHE A 154 -14.61 7.63 1.41
N PHE A 155 -14.14 7.26 0.21
CA PHE A 155 -13.29 8.04 -0.71
C PHE A 155 -11.84 8.38 -0.25
N PHE A 156 -10.90 8.36 -1.23
CA PHE A 156 -9.46 8.69 -1.20
C PHE A 156 -8.57 8.01 -0.13
N LEU A 157 -7.54 7.27 -0.57
CA LEU A 157 -6.39 6.85 0.26
C LEU A 157 -5.12 7.57 -0.20
N LEU A 158 -4.22 7.83 0.74
CA LEU A 158 -2.86 8.27 0.43
C LEU A 158 -1.89 7.35 1.15
N PHE A 159 -1.14 6.53 0.41
CA PHE A 159 -0.02 5.84 1.01
C PHE A 159 1.12 6.84 1.23
N ALA A 160 1.55 7.01 2.47
CA ALA A 160 2.72 7.81 2.81
C ALA A 160 3.55 6.99 3.79
N SER A 161 4.71 6.56 3.35
CA SER A 161 5.71 6.01 4.25
C SER A 161 6.29 7.17 5.07
N ARG A 162 6.21 7.07 6.40
CA ARG A 162 6.93 7.93 7.32
C ARG A 162 8.00 7.09 7.99
N LEU A 163 9.25 7.49 7.85
CA LEU A 163 10.35 7.03 8.69
C LEU A 163 10.40 7.92 9.94
N TYR A 164 10.81 7.35 11.07
CA TYR A 164 11.31 8.12 12.20
C TYR A 164 12.83 8.25 12.07
#